data_AF-A0A9C9T9U0-F1
#
_entry.id   AF-A0A9C9T9U0-F1
#
_cell.length_a   1.000
_cell.length_b   1.000
_cell.length_c   1.000
_cell.angle_alpha   90.00
_cell.angle_beta   90.00
_cell.angle_gamma   90.00
#
_symmetry.space_group_name_H-M   'P 1'
#
loop_
_entity.id
_entity.type
_entity.pdbx_description
1 polymer ?
#
loop_
_entity_poly.entity_id
_entity_poly.type
_entity_poly.pdbx_seq_one_letter_code
_entity_poly.pdbx_strand_id
1 'polypeptide(L)'
;MSIKIAQFKSDQYQVSTPVYSGPLDLLLDLIESAELDITALSLALVTNQYLQYLNQVKEQDPEEVSAFLVIAAKLLQIKSAALLPKPPSEAKTTEEDPGEELARQLRAYKQFKELSEFLKEREDGNYRTYLRVTAPRPKFESKPDLSELTLEAFLAAARTAFFVRTDLPINDVVNIPRVTIKQKVSAILHRIKSAPAQRISFRELTHQVSRLEVVISFLAVLELYKQQVVNLHQNGLFNDIEIEATERIDEFDMAATEFIDT
;
A
#
# COMPACT_ATOMS: atom_id res chain seq x y z
N MET A 1 23.65 -23.25 -9.07
CA MET A 1 24.13 -22.00 -9.72
C MET A 1 23.92 -20.87 -8.74
N SER A 2 25.00 -20.49 -8.05
CA SER A 2 25.02 -19.45 -7.03
C SER A 2 25.20 -18.09 -7.71
N ILE A 3 24.11 -17.34 -7.81
CA ILE A 3 24.17 -15.95 -8.28
C ILE A 3 24.77 -15.13 -7.13
N LYS A 4 26.06 -14.82 -7.25
CA LYS A 4 26.73 -13.81 -6.42
C LYS A 4 26.27 -12.44 -6.91
N ILE A 5 25.25 -11.89 -6.27
CA ILE A 5 24.92 -10.47 -6.39
C ILE A 5 26.05 -9.72 -5.69
N ALA A 6 26.71 -8.84 -6.42
CA ALA A 6 27.80 -8.01 -5.91
C ALA A 6 27.31 -7.25 -4.65
N GLN A 7 27.85 -7.63 -3.50
CA GLN A 7 27.72 -6.86 -2.26
C GLN A 7 28.60 -5.61 -2.40
N PHE A 8 28.04 -4.53 -2.94
CA PHE A 8 28.47 -3.20 -2.52
C PHE A 8 27.87 -2.96 -1.14
N LYS A 9 28.54 -3.51 -0.13
CA LYS A 9 28.29 -3.22 1.27
C LYS A 9 28.88 -1.83 1.52
N SER A 10 28.11 -0.78 1.28
CA SER A 10 28.35 0.48 1.96
C SER A 10 28.00 0.22 3.42
N ASP A 11 29.02 -0.01 4.26
CA ASP A 11 28.82 -0.03 5.70
C ASP A 11 28.07 1.25 6.09
N GLN A 12 27.02 1.04 6.89
CA GLN A 12 26.07 2.04 7.36
C GLN A 12 26.79 3.28 7.90
N TYR A 13 26.77 4.37 7.13
CA TYR A 13 27.01 5.70 7.64
C TYR A 13 25.64 6.34 7.89
N GLN A 14 25.07 6.05 9.06
CA GLN A 14 23.94 6.81 9.57
C GLN A 14 24.50 7.86 10.53
N VAL A 15 24.75 9.05 9.98
CA VAL A 15 25.17 10.22 10.78
C VAL A 15 23.92 10.83 11.38
N SER A 16 23.63 10.46 12.63
CA SER A 16 22.67 11.19 13.45
C SER A 16 23.45 12.15 14.32
N THR A 17 23.40 13.46 14.01
CA THR A 17 23.70 14.45 15.04
C THR A 17 22.57 14.40 16.08
N PRO A 18 22.79 14.81 17.34
CA PRO A 18 21.79 14.76 18.40
C PRO A 18 20.48 15.53 18.14
N VAL A 19 20.35 16.25 17.00
CA VAL A 19 19.12 16.99 16.62
C VAL A 19 18.74 16.81 15.14
N TYR A 20 19.68 16.63 14.20
CA TYR A 20 19.40 16.59 12.74
C TYR A 20 20.19 15.52 11.97
N SER A 21 19.61 14.99 10.90
CA SER A 21 20.27 14.01 10.01
C SER A 21 21.10 14.70 8.90
N GLY A 22 21.93 15.69 9.27
CA GLY A 22 22.83 16.41 8.37
C GLY A 22 22.38 17.83 7.98
N PRO A 23 23.13 18.51 7.09
CA PRO A 23 22.94 19.94 6.81
C PRO A 23 21.70 20.26 5.95
N LEU A 24 21.26 19.31 5.12
CA LEU A 24 20.03 19.47 4.33
C LEU A 24 18.78 19.39 5.22
N ASP A 25 18.82 18.59 6.28
CA ASP A 25 17.73 18.45 7.24
C ASP A 25 17.52 19.76 8.01
N LEU A 26 18.60 20.33 8.54
CA LEU A 26 18.57 21.65 9.16
C LEU A 26 18.04 22.73 8.21
N LEU A 27 18.49 22.72 6.95
CA LEU A 27 18.02 23.69 5.96
C LEU A 27 16.53 23.55 5.67
N LEU A 28 16.04 22.32 5.57
CA LEU A 28 14.62 22.05 5.36
C LEU A 28 13.82 22.59 6.55
N ASP A 29 14.24 22.26 7.77
CA ASP A 29 13.55 22.68 8.99
C ASP A 29 13.53 24.21 9.16
N LEU A 30 14.61 24.92 8.80
CA LEU A 30 14.65 26.39 8.81
C LEU A 30 13.71 27.02 7.78
N ILE A 31 13.60 26.42 6.59
CA ILE A 31 12.70 26.90 5.53
C ILE A 31 11.24 26.67 5.93
N GLU A 32 10.93 25.49 6.48
CA GLU A 32 9.58 25.15 6.92
C GLU A 32 9.14 25.99 8.12
N SER A 33 10.04 26.22 9.09
CA SER A 33 9.79 27.10 10.24
C SER A 33 9.55 28.56 9.85
N ALA A 34 10.08 28.99 8.70
CA ALA A 34 9.87 30.32 8.16
C ALA A 34 8.66 30.43 7.21
N GLU A 35 7.91 29.33 7.01
CA GLU A 35 6.79 29.24 6.07
C GLU A 35 7.15 29.66 4.63
N LEU A 36 8.37 29.32 4.19
CA LEU A 36 8.88 29.66 2.86
C LEU A 36 8.85 28.49 1.89
N ASP A 37 8.63 28.78 0.61
CA ASP A 37 8.82 27.81 -0.46
C ASP A 37 10.31 27.51 -0.67
N ILE A 38 10.65 26.28 -1.10
CA ILE A 38 12.04 25.91 -1.42
C ILE A 38 12.47 26.59 -2.73
N THR A 39 13.12 27.74 -2.62
CA THR A 39 13.64 28.55 -3.75
C THR A 39 15.03 29.11 -3.44
N ALA A 40 15.76 29.56 -4.46
CA ALA A 40 17.06 30.23 -4.28
C ALA A 40 16.96 31.49 -3.39
N LEU A 41 15.86 32.25 -3.51
CA LEU A 41 15.61 33.42 -2.67
C LEU A 41 15.40 33.03 -1.21
N SER A 42 14.59 31.99 -0.95
CA SER A 42 14.36 31.49 0.41
C SER A 42 15.64 30.98 1.05
N LEU A 43 16.48 30.28 0.29
CA LEU A 43 17.81 29.84 0.74
C LEU A 43 18.67 31.02 1.19
N ALA A 44 18.68 32.12 0.44
CA ALA A 44 19.40 33.34 0.81
C ALA A 44 18.87 34.01 2.09
N LEU A 45 17.55 33.92 2.35
CA LEU A 45 16.91 34.46 3.55
C LEU A 45 17.30 33.65 4.80
N VAL A 46 17.29 32.32 4.71
CA VAL A 46 17.61 31.43 5.85
C VAL A 46 19.11 31.28 6.12
N THR A 47 20.00 31.74 5.21
CA THR A 47 21.46 31.66 5.38
C THR A 47 21.96 32.15 6.73
N ASN A 48 21.41 33.26 7.25
CA ASN A 48 21.84 33.80 8.54
C ASN A 48 21.49 32.85 9.70
N GLN A 49 20.31 32.26 9.67
CA GLN A 49 19.85 31.32 10.69
C GLN A 49 20.69 30.04 10.66
N TYR A 50 21.01 29.55 9.46
CA TYR A 50 21.91 28.41 9.27
C TYR A 50 23.31 28.66 9.86
N LEU A 51 23.90 29.83 9.57
CA LEU A 51 25.21 30.20 10.12
C LEU A 51 25.17 30.42 11.64
N GLN A 52 24.05 30.92 12.18
CA GLN A 52 23.87 31.08 13.62
C GLN A 52 23.85 29.72 14.31
N TYR A 53 23.11 28.75 13.77
CA TYR A 53 23.11 27.37 14.29
C TYR A 53 24.51 26.76 14.25
N LEU A 54 25.22 26.87 13.12
CA LEU A 54 26.57 26.32 12.97
C LEU A 54 27.56 26.91 14.00
N ASN A 55 27.40 28.19 14.35
CA ASN A 55 28.23 28.81 15.38
C ASN A 55 27.97 28.31 16.81
N GLN A 56 26.78 27.78 17.10
CA GLN A 56 26.42 27.21 18.39
C GLN A 56 26.91 25.77 18.58
N VAL A 57 27.20 25.08 17.47
CA VAL A 57 27.48 23.63 17.43
C VAL A 57 28.98 23.32 17.34
N LYS A 58 29.86 24.31 17.58
CA LYS A 58 31.32 24.26 17.37
C LYS A 58 32.11 23.17 18.14
N GLU A 59 31.48 22.41 19.03
CA GLU A 59 32.12 21.33 19.81
C GLU A 59 31.85 19.92 19.25
N GLN A 60 31.33 19.79 18.03
CA GLN A 60 31.07 18.49 17.36
C GLN A 60 32.27 17.92 16.59
N ASP A 61 32.14 16.66 16.17
CA ASP A 61 33.14 15.90 15.41
C ASP A 61 33.58 16.67 14.13
N PRO A 62 34.89 16.86 13.90
CA PRO A 62 35.41 17.52 12.70
C PRO A 62 34.85 16.96 11.37
N GLU A 63 34.56 15.66 11.30
CA GLU A 63 33.99 15.05 10.10
C GLU A 63 32.56 15.55 9.83
N GLU A 64 31.72 15.68 10.88
CA GLU A 64 30.36 16.19 10.76
C GLU A 64 30.35 17.66 10.31
N VAL A 65 31.21 18.48 10.92
CA VAL A 65 31.31 19.92 10.62
C VAL A 65 31.69 20.16 9.15
N SER A 66 32.49 19.26 8.55
CA SER A 66 32.91 19.39 7.15
C SER A 66 31.72 19.46 6.17
N ALA A 67 30.69 18.64 6.37
CA ALA A 67 29.50 18.63 5.53
C ALA A 67 28.69 19.93 5.66
N PHE A 68 28.58 20.46 6.88
CA PHE A 68 27.91 21.73 7.14
C PHE A 68 28.62 22.92 6.53
N LEU A 69 29.97 22.92 6.52
CA LEU A 69 30.78 23.99 5.93
C LEU A 69 30.63 24.06 4.41
N VAL A 70 30.50 22.91 3.72
CA VAL A 70 30.24 22.89 2.26
C VAL A 70 28.92 23.59 1.95
N ILE A 71 27.86 23.29 2.71
CA ILE A 71 26.56 23.94 2.53
C ILE A 71 26.61 25.41 2.94
N ALA A 72 27.33 25.76 4.01
CA ALA A 72 27.52 27.15 4.43
C ALA A 72 28.17 28.00 3.33
N ALA A 73 29.22 27.47 2.69
CA ALA A 73 29.90 28.14 1.59
C ALA A 73 28.96 28.38 0.40
N LYS A 74 28.16 27.36 0.02
CA LYS A 74 27.13 27.49 -1.03
C LYS A 74 26.10 28.56 -0.67
N LEU A 75 25.57 28.56 0.55
CA LEU A 75 24.57 29.54 1.00
C LEU A 75 25.11 30.98 1.00
N LEU A 76 26.37 31.17 1.36
CA LEU A 76 27.04 32.47 1.27
C LEU A 76 27.18 32.94 -0.18
N GLN A 77 27.57 32.04 -1.08
CA GLN A 77 27.64 32.33 -2.52
C GLN A 77 26.26 32.73 -3.07
N ILE A 78 25.22 31.96 -2.74
CA ILE A 78 23.82 32.22 -3.16
C ILE A 78 23.36 33.59 -2.62
N LYS A 79 23.61 33.88 -1.34
CA LYS A 79 23.24 35.16 -0.74
C LYS A 79 23.97 36.34 -1.35
N SER A 80 25.26 36.20 -1.64
CA SER A 80 26.05 37.23 -2.32
C SER A 80 25.49 37.51 -3.71
N ALA A 81 25.25 36.46 -4.51
CA ALA A 81 24.68 36.58 -5.84
C ALA A 81 23.26 37.15 -5.86
N ALA A 82 22.46 36.89 -4.82
CA ALA A 82 21.12 37.45 -4.68
C ALA A 82 21.10 38.94 -4.32
N LEU A 83 22.12 39.43 -3.61
CA LEU A 83 22.22 40.83 -3.16
C LEU A 83 22.95 41.73 -4.16
N LEU A 84 23.81 41.18 -5.02
CA LEU A 84 24.62 41.95 -5.96
C LEU A 84 23.86 42.23 -7.27
N PRO A 85 23.94 43.46 -7.82
CA PRO A 85 23.38 43.76 -9.13
C PRO A 85 24.10 42.94 -10.21
N LYS A 86 23.33 42.23 -11.04
CA LYS A 86 23.87 41.43 -12.15
C LYS A 86 24.34 42.38 -13.26
N PRO A 87 25.61 42.30 -13.71
CA PRO A 87 26.03 43.06 -14.88
C PRO A 87 25.19 42.65 -16.10
N PRO A 88 24.91 43.59 -17.03
CA PRO A 88 24.26 43.25 -18.28
C PRO A 88 25.12 42.21 -19.02
N SER A 89 24.56 41.00 -19.10
CA SER A 89 25.17 39.73 -19.51
C SER A 89 26.17 39.81 -20.68
N GLU A 90 27.41 39.36 -20.46
CA GLU A 90 28.15 38.62 -21.48
C GLU A 90 27.98 37.11 -21.19
N ALA A 91 27.35 36.42 -22.15
CA ALA A 91 27.11 34.98 -22.19
C ALA A 91 26.35 34.35 -20.99
N LYS A 92 25.13 33.86 -21.26
CA LYS A 92 24.51 32.80 -20.47
C LYS A 92 25.46 31.61 -20.47
N THR A 93 26.23 31.44 -19.40
CA THR A 93 26.94 30.19 -19.13
C THR A 93 25.89 29.08 -19.02
N THR A 94 26.15 27.93 -19.66
CA THR A 94 25.31 26.73 -19.56
C THR A 94 25.30 26.13 -18.14
N GLU A 95 26.10 26.69 -17.23
CA GLU A 95 26.12 26.32 -15.82
C GLU A 95 24.83 26.75 -15.13
N GLU A 96 24.23 25.78 -14.43
CA GLU A 96 23.04 25.98 -13.61
C GLU A 96 23.34 26.91 -12.43
N ASP A 97 22.37 27.75 -12.05
CA ASP A 97 22.50 28.63 -10.88
C ASP A 97 22.71 27.76 -9.63
N PRO A 98 23.79 27.96 -8.85
CA PRO A 98 24.05 27.19 -7.62
C PRO A 98 22.88 27.24 -6.63
N GLY A 99 22.08 28.31 -6.65
CA GLY A 99 20.86 28.40 -5.85
C GLY A 99 19.76 27.44 -6.32
N GLU A 100 19.58 27.29 -7.63
CA GLU A 100 18.61 26.38 -8.22
C GLU A 100 19.02 24.91 -8.03
N GLU A 101 20.32 24.61 -8.18
CA GLU A 101 20.88 23.28 -7.92
C GLU A 101 20.59 22.85 -6.47
N LEU A 102 20.91 23.71 -5.50
CA LEU A 102 20.69 23.42 -4.07
C LEU A 102 19.20 23.32 -3.73
N ALA A 103 18.35 24.19 -4.31
CA ALA A 103 16.91 24.11 -4.12
C ALA A 103 16.34 22.78 -4.66
N ARG A 104 16.80 22.30 -5.82
CA ARG A 104 16.41 20.99 -6.35
C ARG A 104 16.84 19.86 -5.42
N GLN A 105 18.09 19.90 -4.93
CA GLN A 105 18.59 18.89 -4.00
C GLN A 105 17.74 18.85 -2.72
N LEU A 106 17.35 20.01 -2.19
CA LEU A 106 16.52 20.10 -0.99
C LEU A 106 15.09 19.57 -1.22
N ARG A 107 14.49 19.83 -2.40
CA ARG A 107 13.18 19.25 -2.76
C ARG A 107 13.25 17.73 -2.85
N ALA A 108 14.33 17.18 -3.43
CA ALA A 108 14.53 15.73 -3.48
C ALA A 108 14.68 15.15 -2.06
N TYR A 109 15.48 15.80 -1.21
CA TYR A 109 15.63 15.40 0.20
C TYR A 109 14.28 15.38 0.93
N LYS A 110 13.46 16.43 0.78
CA LYS A 110 12.11 16.49 1.36
C LYS A 110 11.24 15.31 0.94
N GLN A 111 11.21 14.98 -0.35
CA GLN A 111 10.44 13.83 -0.84
C GLN A 111 10.90 12.50 -0.22
N PHE A 112 12.21 12.30 -0.06
CA PHE A 112 12.73 11.10 0.59
C PHE A 112 12.46 11.08 2.10
N LYS A 113 12.48 12.24 2.77
CA LYS A 113 12.10 12.37 4.18
C LYS A 113 10.64 11.95 4.38
N GLU A 114 9.72 12.49 3.58
CA GLU A 114 8.29 12.12 3.61
C GLU A 114 8.06 10.62 3.29
N LEU A 115 8.76 10.07 2.29
CA LEU A 115 8.70 8.64 1.99
C LEU A 115 9.23 7.77 3.14
N SER A 116 10.29 8.22 3.81
CA SER A 116 10.86 7.49 4.95
C SER A 116 9.89 7.44 6.13
N GLU A 117 9.18 8.54 6.39
CA GLU A 117 8.13 8.61 7.42
C GLU A 117 6.96 7.68 7.07
N PHE A 118 6.50 7.72 5.81
CA PHE A 118 5.46 6.80 5.33
C PHE A 118 5.86 5.32 5.45
N LEU A 119 7.11 4.98 5.15
CA LEU A 119 7.61 3.62 5.30
C LEU A 119 7.70 3.21 6.78
N LYS A 120 8.12 4.14 7.65
CA LYS A 120 8.17 3.94 9.10
C LYS A 120 6.77 3.71 9.68
N GLU A 121 5.77 4.50 9.28
CA GLU A 121 4.37 4.26 9.68
C GLU A 121 3.88 2.87 9.28
N ARG A 122 4.30 2.37 8.11
CA ARG A 122 3.96 1.01 7.67
C ARG A 122 4.67 -0.08 8.48
N GLU A 123 5.92 0.15 8.84
CA GLU A 123 6.69 -0.73 9.71
C GLU A 123 6.05 -0.79 11.11
N ASP A 124 5.76 0.37 11.71
CA ASP A 124 5.10 0.51 13.01
C ASP A 124 3.69 -0.09 13.01
N GLY A 125 2.96 0.06 11.90
CA GLY A 125 1.66 -0.55 11.66
C GLY A 125 1.71 -2.07 11.40
N ASN A 126 2.90 -2.66 11.38
CA ASN A 126 3.14 -4.09 11.18
C ASN A 126 2.51 -4.64 9.88
N TYR A 127 2.47 -3.82 8.82
CA TYR A 127 1.96 -4.21 7.50
C TYR A 127 2.94 -5.17 6.82
N ARG A 128 2.91 -6.45 7.21
CA ARG A 128 3.79 -7.49 6.69
C ARG A 128 3.16 -8.22 5.52
N THR A 129 3.92 -8.37 4.44
CA THR A 129 3.61 -9.33 3.37
C THR A 129 4.29 -10.65 3.69
N TYR A 130 3.50 -11.69 3.93
CA TYR A 130 4.03 -13.04 4.04
C TYR A 130 4.20 -13.62 2.63
N LEU A 131 5.43 -13.68 2.14
CA LEU A 131 5.73 -14.44 0.93
C LEU A 131 5.41 -15.91 1.20
N ARG A 132 4.45 -16.47 0.46
CA ARG A 132 4.27 -17.92 0.40
C ARG A 132 5.43 -18.50 -0.39
N VAL A 133 6.52 -18.82 0.30
CA VAL A 133 7.58 -19.66 -0.24
C VAL A 133 7.04 -21.09 -0.26
N THR A 134 6.16 -21.41 -1.21
CA THR A 134 5.82 -22.81 -1.48
C THR A 134 7.12 -23.53 -1.77
N ALA A 135 7.41 -24.59 -1.02
CA ALA A 135 8.45 -25.53 -1.40
C ALA A 135 8.28 -25.86 -2.90
N PRO A 136 9.36 -25.91 -3.70
CA PRO A 136 9.26 -26.32 -5.08
C PRO A 136 8.44 -27.60 -5.13
N ARG A 137 7.39 -27.64 -5.96
CA ARG A 137 6.55 -28.84 -6.08
C ARG A 137 7.51 -30.01 -6.30
N PRO A 138 7.47 -31.07 -5.46
CA PRO A 138 8.32 -32.22 -5.68
C PRO A 138 8.11 -32.67 -7.12
N LYS A 139 9.18 -32.72 -7.89
CA LYS A 139 9.15 -33.26 -9.25
C LYS A 139 8.91 -34.76 -9.08
N PHE A 140 7.63 -35.15 -9.03
CA PHE A 140 7.28 -36.56 -9.14
C PHE A 140 7.71 -37.01 -10.54
N GLU A 141 8.58 -38.02 -10.61
CA GLU A 141 8.82 -38.71 -11.87
C GLU A 141 7.46 -39.18 -12.39
N SER A 142 7.18 -38.92 -13.67
CA SER A 142 5.88 -39.18 -14.29
C SER A 142 5.46 -40.66 -14.28
N LYS A 143 6.38 -41.56 -13.89
CA LYS A 143 6.11 -42.98 -13.66
C LYS A 143 6.92 -43.42 -12.43
N PRO A 144 6.31 -43.55 -11.24
CA PRO A 144 6.99 -44.18 -10.12
C PRO A 144 7.32 -45.64 -10.49
N ASP A 145 8.52 -46.09 -10.15
CA ASP A 145 8.85 -47.51 -10.23
C ASP A 145 8.05 -48.27 -9.17
N LEU A 146 7.15 -49.14 -9.62
CA LEU A 146 6.27 -49.95 -8.76
C LEU A 146 6.77 -51.39 -8.64
N SER A 147 7.95 -51.71 -9.18
CA SER A 147 8.46 -53.08 -9.26
C SER A 147 8.68 -53.73 -7.89
N GLU A 148 8.96 -52.93 -6.86
CA GLU A 148 9.18 -53.39 -5.48
C GLU A 148 7.94 -53.20 -4.58
N LEU A 149 6.80 -52.80 -5.15
CA LEU A 149 5.61 -52.50 -4.36
C LEU A 149 4.86 -53.80 -4.00
N THR A 150 5.03 -54.27 -2.77
CA THR A 150 4.24 -55.39 -2.24
C THR A 150 2.89 -54.91 -1.70
N LEU A 151 1.88 -55.78 -1.72
CA LEU A 151 0.56 -55.47 -1.16
C LEU A 151 0.65 -55.09 0.33
N GLU A 152 1.56 -55.72 1.05
CA GLU A 152 1.82 -55.42 2.47
C GLU A 152 2.41 -54.02 2.67
N ALA A 153 3.39 -53.63 1.84
CA ALA A 153 3.96 -52.28 1.87
C ALA A 153 2.93 -51.20 1.52
N PHE A 154 2.05 -51.48 0.56
CA PHE A 154 0.96 -50.58 0.20
C PHE A 154 -0.08 -50.44 1.33
N LEU A 155 -0.48 -51.55 1.94
CA LEU A 155 -1.40 -51.52 3.09
C LEU A 155 -0.80 -50.83 4.30
N ALA A 156 0.50 -51.00 4.54
CA ALA A 156 1.22 -50.29 5.58
C ALA A 156 1.24 -48.77 5.31
N ALA A 157 1.58 -48.35 4.08
CA ALA A 157 1.60 -46.95 3.66
C ALA A 157 0.21 -46.30 3.70
N ALA A 158 -0.84 -47.01 3.26
CA ALA A 158 -2.21 -46.55 3.37
C ALA A 158 -2.62 -46.40 4.84
N ARG A 159 -2.24 -47.35 5.71
CA ARG A 159 -2.51 -47.22 7.14
C ARG A 159 -1.82 -46.00 7.74
N THR A 160 -0.57 -45.73 7.42
CA THR A 160 0.09 -44.49 7.89
C THR A 160 -0.52 -43.23 7.31
N ALA A 161 -0.83 -43.19 6.02
CA ALA A 161 -1.41 -41.99 5.39
C ALA A 161 -2.83 -41.67 5.87
N PHE A 162 -3.66 -42.69 6.13
CA PHE A 162 -5.07 -42.50 6.52
C PHE A 162 -5.32 -42.56 8.03
N PHE A 163 -4.45 -43.20 8.82
CA PHE A 163 -4.65 -43.35 10.28
C PHE A 163 -3.65 -42.55 11.12
N VAL A 164 -2.59 -41.97 10.55
CA VAL A 164 -1.89 -40.88 11.22
C VAL A 164 -2.82 -39.67 11.15
N ARG A 165 -3.65 -39.51 12.19
CA ARG A 165 -4.21 -38.20 12.53
C ARG A 165 -3.03 -37.32 12.88
N THR A 166 -2.48 -36.66 11.87
CA THR A 166 -1.62 -35.52 12.13
C THR A 166 -2.54 -34.51 12.78
N ASP A 167 -2.45 -34.34 14.10
CA ASP A 167 -2.95 -33.19 14.83
C ASP A 167 -2.15 -31.95 14.38
N LEU A 168 -2.17 -31.67 13.09
CA LEU A 168 -1.81 -30.36 12.57
C LEU A 168 -2.86 -29.43 13.15
N PRO A 169 -2.47 -28.42 13.94
CA PRO A 169 -3.42 -27.38 14.29
C PRO A 169 -3.90 -26.77 12.97
N ILE A 170 -5.12 -27.11 12.57
CA ILE A 170 -5.87 -26.44 11.51
C ILE A 170 -6.29 -25.10 12.11
N ASN A 171 -5.32 -24.27 12.46
CA ASN A 171 -5.55 -22.85 12.67
C ASN A 171 -5.32 -22.20 11.30
N ASP A 172 -6.40 -21.66 10.76
CA ASP A 172 -6.45 -20.78 9.61
C ASP A 172 -6.24 -21.41 8.23
N VAL A 173 -6.97 -22.50 7.95
CA VAL A 173 -7.69 -22.48 6.67
C VAL A 173 -8.80 -21.47 6.86
N VAL A 174 -8.52 -20.20 6.57
CA VAL A 174 -9.56 -19.22 6.25
C VAL A 174 -10.26 -19.80 5.04
N ASN A 175 -11.29 -20.61 5.30
CA ASN A 175 -12.33 -20.83 4.33
C ASN A 175 -12.90 -19.45 4.10
N ILE A 176 -12.43 -18.77 3.06
CA ILE A 176 -13.18 -17.68 2.44
C ILE A 176 -14.51 -18.39 2.11
N PRO A 177 -15.62 -18.10 2.80
CA PRO A 177 -16.88 -18.68 2.39
C PRO A 177 -17.10 -18.16 0.98
N ARG A 178 -16.96 -19.05 -0.01
CA ARG A 178 -17.25 -18.76 -1.41
C ARG A 178 -18.77 -18.66 -1.52
N VAL A 179 -19.33 -17.59 -0.97
CA VAL A 179 -20.74 -17.26 -1.16
C VAL A 179 -20.85 -16.86 -2.62
N THR A 180 -21.32 -17.76 -3.47
CA THR A 180 -21.47 -17.45 -4.88
C THR A 180 -22.62 -16.46 -5.06
N ILE A 181 -22.57 -15.66 -6.12
CA ILE A 181 -23.67 -14.74 -6.48
C ILE A 181 -24.98 -15.55 -6.57
N LYS A 182 -24.93 -16.75 -7.16
CA LYS A 182 -26.06 -17.67 -7.26
C LYS A 182 -26.70 -18.01 -5.91
N GLN A 183 -25.88 -18.36 -4.91
CA GLN A 183 -26.38 -18.65 -3.56
C GLN A 183 -27.02 -17.42 -2.92
N LYS A 184 -26.43 -16.24 -3.12
CA LYS A 184 -26.95 -14.99 -2.56
C LYS A 184 -28.26 -14.58 -3.22
N VAL A 185 -28.38 -14.71 -4.55
CA VAL A 185 -29.63 -14.49 -5.30
C VAL A 185 -30.77 -15.34 -4.74
N SER A 186 -30.55 -16.65 -4.54
CA SER A 186 -31.57 -17.53 -3.94
C SER A 186 -31.98 -17.08 -2.53
N ALA A 187 -31.01 -16.71 -1.69
CA ALA A 187 -31.27 -16.27 -0.33
C ALA A 187 -32.06 -14.95 -0.28
N ILE A 188 -31.74 -14.02 -1.19
CA ILE A 188 -32.43 -12.73 -1.31
C ILE A 188 -33.88 -12.93 -1.77
N LEU A 189 -34.10 -13.76 -2.80
CA LEU A 189 -35.45 -14.07 -3.28
C LEU A 189 -36.32 -14.69 -2.18
N HIS A 190 -35.79 -15.66 -1.43
CA HIS A 190 -36.53 -16.26 -0.32
C HIS A 190 -36.91 -15.22 0.74
N ARG A 191 -35.99 -14.31 1.08
CA ARG A 191 -36.26 -13.23 2.04
C ARG A 191 -37.33 -12.26 1.53
N ILE A 192 -37.27 -11.86 0.27
CA ILE A 192 -38.27 -10.98 -0.36
C ILE A 192 -39.65 -11.64 -0.36
N LYS A 193 -39.76 -12.92 -0.76
CA LYS A 193 -41.04 -13.66 -0.76
C LYS A 193 -41.64 -13.82 0.63
N SER A 194 -40.79 -13.89 1.66
CA SER A 194 -41.21 -14.03 3.06
C SER A 194 -41.51 -12.70 3.74
N ALA A 195 -41.14 -11.58 3.13
CA ALA A 195 -41.30 -10.25 3.71
C ALA A 195 -42.74 -9.72 3.53
N PRO A 196 -43.26 -8.96 4.51
CA PRO A 196 -44.55 -8.29 4.37
C PRO A 196 -44.53 -7.33 3.17
N ALA A 197 -45.58 -7.38 2.36
CA ALA A 197 -45.70 -6.63 1.10
C ALA A 197 -44.62 -6.94 0.03
N GLN A 198 -43.84 -8.01 0.18
CA GLN A 198 -42.74 -8.38 -0.72
C GLN A 198 -41.72 -7.23 -0.94
N ARG A 199 -41.52 -6.41 0.09
CA ARG A 199 -40.61 -5.28 0.10
C ARG A 199 -39.60 -5.45 1.23
N ILE A 200 -38.33 -5.16 0.93
CA ILE A 200 -37.26 -5.23 1.93
C ILE A 200 -36.23 -4.12 1.70
N SER A 201 -35.67 -3.61 2.79
CA SER A 201 -34.55 -2.68 2.75
C SER A 201 -33.24 -3.42 2.46
N PHE A 202 -32.37 -2.86 1.61
CA PHE A 202 -31.03 -3.39 1.38
C PHE A 202 -30.17 -3.35 2.65
N ARG A 203 -30.34 -2.33 3.51
CA ARG A 203 -29.67 -2.27 4.81
C ARG A 203 -30.12 -3.40 5.74
N GLU A 204 -31.40 -3.76 5.73
CA GLU A 204 -31.91 -4.91 6.49
C GLU A 204 -31.38 -6.24 5.94
N LEU A 205 -31.30 -6.35 4.61
CA LEU A 205 -30.77 -7.52 3.92
C LEU A 205 -29.30 -7.79 4.26
N THR A 206 -28.52 -6.73 4.48
CA THR A 206 -27.07 -6.75 4.71
C THR A 206 -26.67 -6.47 6.16
N HIS A 207 -27.61 -6.54 7.11
CA HIS A 207 -27.31 -6.34 8.52
C HIS A 207 -26.35 -7.44 9.04
N GLN A 208 -25.26 -7.04 9.70
CA GLN A 208 -24.26 -7.94 10.32
C GLN A 208 -23.52 -8.92 9.37
N VAL A 209 -23.40 -8.60 8.08
CA VAL A 209 -22.60 -9.38 7.14
C VAL A 209 -21.22 -8.74 6.85
N SER A 210 -20.26 -9.54 6.39
CA SER A 210 -18.92 -9.05 6.04
C SER A 210 -18.94 -8.05 4.86
N ARG A 211 -17.94 -7.17 4.76
CA ARG A 211 -17.83 -6.20 3.65
C ARG A 211 -17.89 -6.88 2.27
N LEU A 212 -17.27 -8.05 2.14
CA LEU A 212 -17.29 -8.85 0.91
C LEU A 212 -18.71 -9.34 0.60
N GLU A 213 -19.44 -9.84 1.61
CA GLU A 213 -20.83 -10.24 1.44
C GLU A 213 -21.78 -9.10 1.09
N VAL A 214 -21.52 -7.87 1.59
CA VAL A 214 -22.29 -6.69 1.18
C VAL A 214 -22.13 -6.45 -0.32
N VAL A 215 -20.90 -6.53 -0.85
CA VAL A 215 -20.62 -6.37 -2.28
C VAL A 215 -21.32 -7.45 -3.10
N ILE A 216 -21.24 -8.72 -2.67
CA ILE A 216 -21.89 -9.84 -3.37
C ILE A 216 -23.43 -9.69 -3.33
N SER A 217 -23.99 -9.24 -2.19
CA SER A 217 -25.42 -8.97 -2.07
C SER A 217 -25.86 -7.86 -3.02
N PHE A 218 -25.05 -6.81 -3.14
CA PHE A 218 -25.34 -5.71 -4.05
C PHE A 218 -25.33 -6.18 -5.51
N LEU A 219 -24.32 -6.94 -5.92
CA LEU A 219 -24.25 -7.53 -7.26
C LEU A 219 -25.45 -8.46 -7.53
N ALA A 220 -25.83 -9.27 -6.56
CA ALA A 220 -27.00 -10.15 -6.66
C ALA A 220 -28.31 -9.37 -6.84
N VAL A 221 -28.49 -8.24 -6.14
CA VAL A 221 -29.65 -7.36 -6.31
C VAL A 221 -29.65 -6.69 -7.69
N LEU A 222 -28.49 -6.26 -8.19
CA LEU A 222 -28.37 -5.69 -9.54
C LEU A 222 -28.69 -6.73 -10.63
N GLU A 223 -28.30 -7.99 -10.43
CA GLU A 223 -28.65 -9.06 -11.36
C GLU A 223 -30.17 -9.32 -11.39
N LEU A 224 -30.81 -9.35 -10.21
CA LEU A 224 -32.27 -9.46 -10.11
C LEU A 224 -33.01 -8.29 -10.76
N TYR A 225 -32.49 -7.07 -10.61
CA TYR A 225 -33.04 -5.87 -11.26
C TYR A 225 -32.88 -5.92 -12.77
N LYS A 226 -31.69 -6.32 -13.26
CA LYS A 226 -31.41 -6.50 -14.69
C LYS A 226 -32.37 -7.49 -15.36
N GLN A 227 -32.80 -8.51 -14.62
CA GLN A 227 -33.74 -9.53 -15.07
C GLN A 227 -35.22 -9.16 -14.83
N GLN A 228 -35.47 -7.95 -14.34
CA GLN A 228 -36.80 -7.41 -14.05
C GLN A 228 -37.58 -8.21 -12.99
N VAL A 229 -36.87 -8.93 -12.12
CA VAL A 229 -37.45 -9.72 -11.04
C VAL A 229 -37.79 -8.84 -9.84
N VAL A 230 -37.01 -7.77 -9.64
CA VAL A 230 -37.22 -6.78 -8.57
C VAL A 230 -37.14 -5.36 -9.12
N ASN A 231 -37.84 -4.44 -8.49
CA ASN A 231 -37.71 -2.99 -8.66
C ASN A 231 -36.90 -2.40 -7.50
N LEU A 232 -36.16 -1.34 -7.80
CA LEU A 232 -35.30 -0.66 -6.83
C LEU A 232 -35.73 0.81 -6.70
N HIS A 233 -35.92 1.27 -5.47
CA HIS A 233 -36.23 2.66 -5.16
C HIS A 233 -35.17 3.23 -4.21
N GLN A 234 -34.58 4.38 -4.59
CA GLN A 234 -33.59 5.07 -3.77
C GLN A 234 -33.86 6.58 -3.80
N ASN A 235 -34.13 7.17 -2.62
CA ASN A 235 -34.58 8.56 -2.50
C ASN A 235 -33.47 9.61 -2.69
N GLY A 236 -32.21 9.20 -2.84
CA GLY A 236 -31.06 10.08 -3.04
C GLY A 236 -29.73 9.33 -2.99
N LEU A 237 -28.65 9.99 -3.39
CA LEU A 237 -27.31 9.37 -3.37
C LEU A 237 -26.94 8.89 -1.96
N PHE A 238 -26.45 7.65 -1.86
CA PHE A 238 -26.04 7.00 -0.61
C PHE A 238 -27.16 6.77 0.43
N ASN A 239 -28.42 7.02 0.06
CA ASN A 239 -29.56 6.62 0.88
C ASN A 239 -29.82 5.11 0.75
N ASP A 240 -30.68 4.59 1.63
CA ASP A 240 -31.07 3.18 1.59
C ASP A 240 -31.78 2.81 0.28
N ILE A 241 -31.65 1.56 -0.13
CA ILE A 241 -32.24 1.02 -1.34
C ILE A 241 -33.40 0.12 -0.93
N GLU A 242 -34.61 0.52 -1.30
CA GLU A 242 -35.81 -0.30 -1.14
C GLU A 242 -35.92 -1.26 -2.32
N ILE A 243 -36.09 -2.54 -2.02
CA ILE A 243 -36.20 -3.62 -3.00
C ILE A 243 -37.63 -4.14 -2.95
N GLU A 244 -38.33 -4.08 -4.09
CA GLU A 244 -39.70 -4.55 -4.24
C GLU A 244 -39.76 -5.68 -5.27
N ALA A 245 -40.49 -6.76 -4.97
CA ALA A 245 -40.73 -7.83 -5.94
C ALA A 245 -41.65 -7.39 -7.09
N THR A 246 -41.35 -7.87 -8.29
CA THR A 246 -42.25 -7.77 -9.45
C THR A 246 -43.04 -9.07 -9.62
N GLU A 247 -44.12 -9.06 -10.42
CA GLU A 247 -44.91 -10.26 -10.79
C GLU A 247 -44.06 -11.41 -11.37
N ARG A 248 -42.87 -11.11 -11.89
CA ARG A 248 -41.91 -12.07 -12.47
C ARG A 248 -41.13 -12.89 -11.43
N ILE A 249 -41.33 -12.64 -10.13
CA ILE A 249 -40.60 -13.34 -9.05
C ILE A 249 -40.91 -14.83 -8.96
N ASP A 250 -42.05 -15.27 -9.50
CA ASP A 250 -42.45 -16.67 -9.54
C ASP A 250 -42.03 -17.39 -10.84
N GLU A 251 -41.70 -16.63 -11.88
CA GLU A 251 -41.24 -17.14 -13.19
C GLU A 251 -39.71 -17.21 -13.30
N PHE A 252 -39.00 -16.77 -12.26
CA PHE A 252 -37.55 -16.64 -12.32
C PHE A 252 -36.84 -17.99 -12.26
N ASP A 253 -36.18 -18.37 -13.37
CA ASP A 253 -35.40 -19.61 -13.48
C ASP A 253 -33.90 -19.38 -13.20
N MET A 254 -33.47 -19.94 -12.07
CA MET A 254 -32.07 -19.96 -11.61
C MET A 254 -31.12 -20.81 -12.47
N ALA A 255 -31.64 -21.70 -13.32
CA ALA A 255 -30.84 -22.61 -14.14
C ALA A 255 -30.51 -22.03 -15.53
N ALA A 256 -31.36 -21.15 -16.06
CA ALA A 256 -31.18 -20.51 -17.36
C ALA A 256 -30.28 -19.26 -17.33
N THR A 257 -29.92 -18.78 -16.13
CA THR A 257 -29.11 -17.59 -15.93
C THR A 257 -27.62 -17.94 -15.83
N GLU A 258 -26.80 -17.42 -16.75
CA GLU A 258 -25.34 -17.45 -16.63
C GLU A 258 -24.88 -16.45 -15.57
N PHE A 259 -24.48 -16.96 -14.40
CA PHE A 259 -23.81 -16.16 -13.38
C PHE A 259 -22.31 -16.12 -13.69
N ILE A 260 -21.71 -14.93 -13.68
CA ILE A 260 -20.25 -14.79 -13.77
C ILE A 260 -19.70 -15.30 -12.44
N ASP A 261 -19.13 -16.50 -12.42
CA ASP A 261 -18.41 -17.03 -11.27
C ASP A 261 -17.08 -16.27 -11.14
N THR A 262 -16.97 -15.42 -10.10
CA THR A 262 -15.71 -14.75 -9.69
C THR A 262 -15.16 -15.38 -8.41
#